data_AF-A0A356GR36-F1
#
_entry.id   AF-A0A356GR36-F1
#
_cell.length_a   1.000
_cell.length_b   1.000
_cell.length_c   1.000
_cell.angle_alpha   90.00
_cell.angle_beta   90.00
_cell.angle_gamma   90.00
#
_symmetry.space_group_name_H-M   'P 1'
#
loop_
_entity.id
_entity.type
_entity.pdbx_description
1 polymer ?
#
loop_
_entity_poly.entity_id
_entity_poly.type
_entity_poly.pdbx_seq_one_letter_code
_entity_poly.pdbx_strand_id
1 'polypeptide(L)' 'MKIGVLTGGGDCPGLNAVIRAVVRKADAFASRVVGVPKTIDN' A
#
# COMPACT_ATOMS: atom_id res chain seq x y z
N MET A 1 5.29 10.01 10.17
CA MET A 1 5.01 10.48 8.79
C MET A 1 3.74 9.80 8.26
N LYS A 2 3.01 10.41 7.32
CA LYS A 2 1.89 9.72 6.62
C LYS A 2 2.35 9.27 5.24
N ILE A 3 2.10 8.01 4.90
CA ILE A 3 2.53 7.37 3.65
C ILE A 3 1.29 6.87 2.92
N GLY A 4 1.07 7.34 1.70
CA GLY A 4 0.02 6.84 0.81
C GLY A 4 0.54 5.71 -0.08
N VAL A 5 -0.22 4.61 -0.19
CA VAL A 5 0.09 3.48 -1.08
C VAL A 5 -1.02 3.37 -2.13
N LEU A 6 -0.65 3.59 -3.40
CA LEU A 6 -1.51 3.38 -4.56
C LEU A 6 -0.96 2.21 -5.38
N THR A 7 -1.81 1.24 -5.69
CA THR A 7 -1.48 0.14 -6.60
C THR A 7 -2.14 0.37 -7.95
N GLY A 8 -1.33 0.58 -8.99
CA GLY A 8 -1.79 0.62 -10.38
C GLY A 8 -1.77 -0.78 -11.02
N GLY A 9 -2.59 -0.98 -12.06
CA GLY A 9 -2.67 -2.26 -12.78
C GLY A 9 -3.66 -3.26 -12.18
N GLY A 10 -3.59 -4.52 -12.63
CA GLY A 10 -4.40 -5.62 -12.12
C GLY A 10 -3.74 -6.37 -10.96
N ASP A 11 -4.47 -7.30 -10.35
CA ASP A 11 -3.95 -8.11 -9.26
C ASP A 11 -2.89 -9.09 -9.75
N CYS A 12 -1.75 -9.09 -9.07
CA CYS A 12 -0.64 -9.99 -9.34
C CYS A 12 -0.30 -10.80 -8.08
N PRO A 13 0.01 -12.10 -8.20
CA PRO A 13 0.51 -12.88 -7.07
C PRO A 13 1.79 -12.21 -6.50
N GLY A 14 1.72 -11.78 -5.25
CA GLY A 14 2.83 -11.11 -4.55
C GLY A 14 2.55 -9.65 -4.19
N LEU A 15 1.54 -9.01 -4.79
CA LEU A 15 1.20 -7.61 -4.48
C LEU A 15 0.85 -7.44 -2.99
N ASN A 16 0.09 -8.37 -2.43
CA ASN A 16 -0.25 -8.37 -1.00
C ASN A 16 0.98 -8.55 -0.10
N ALA A 17 1.98 -9.32 -0.53
CA ALA A 17 3.22 -9.49 0.21
C ALA A 17 4.04 -8.20 0.24
N VAL A 18 4.09 -7.47 -0.87
CA VAL A 18 4.74 -6.15 -0.97
C VAL A 18 4.04 -5.14 -0.07
N ILE A 19 2.72 -5.03 -0.15
CA ILE A 19 1.92 -4.14 0.72
C ILE A 19 2.20 -4.45 2.20
N ARG A 20 2.22 -5.73 2.57
CA ARG A 20 2.53 -6.17 3.93
C ARG A 20 3.95 -5.78 4.37
N ALA A 21 4.95 -5.91 3.49
CA ALA A 21 6.32 -5.51 3.78
C ALA A 21 6.43 -4.00 4.03
N VAL A 22 5.76 -3.18 3.21
CA VAL A 22 5.70 -1.72 3.37
C VAL A 22 5.07 -1.35 4.71
N VAL A 23 3.93 -1.95 5.07
CA VAL A 23 3.27 -1.69 6.36
C VAL A 23 4.17 -2.05 7.54
N ARG A 24 4.80 -3.24 7.52
CA ARG A 24 5.72 -3.66 8.58
C ARG A 24 6.91 -2.73 8.74
N LYS A 25 7.46 -2.24 7.62
CA LYS A 25 8.58 -1.30 7.66
C LYS A 25 8.14 0.05 8.23
N ALA A 26 6.97 0.56 7.84
CA ALA A 26 6.44 1.83 8.32
C ALA A 26 6.10 1.80 9.82
N ASP A 27 5.60 0.66 10.32
CA ASP A 27 5.30 0.45 11.74
C ASP A 27 6.55 0.59 12.62
N ALA A 28 7.68 0.04 12.16
CA ALA A 28 8.98 0.20 12.83
C ALA A 28 9.46 1.66 12.95
N PHE A 29 8.87 2.59 12.18
CA PHE A 29 9.14 4.03 12.25
C PHE A 29 7.95 4.85 12.77
N ALA A 30 6.99 4.20 13.46
CA ALA A 30 5.76 4.83 13.96
C ALA A 30 5.04 5.67 12.89
N SER A 31 5.11 5.22 11.62
CA SER A 31 4.54 5.92 10.49
C SER A 31 3.21 5.30 10.09
N ARG A 32 2.24 6.16 9.70
CA ARG A 32 0.90 5.72 9.35
C ARG A 32 0.79 5.51 7.85
N VAL A 33 0.41 4.30 7.45
CA VAL A 33 0.15 3.92 6.06
C VAL A 33 -1.34 4.06 5.76
N VAL A 34 -1.67 4.66 4.62
CA VAL A 34 -3.04 4.76 4.09
C VAL A 34 -3.08 4.22 2.66
N GLY A 35 -4.06 3.38 2.36
CA GLY A 35 -4.33 2.96 0.98
C GLY A 35 -5.04 4.08 0.22
N VAL A 36 -4.65 4.28 -1.04
CA VAL A 36 -5.35 5.18 -1.96
C VAL A 36 -6.30 4.33 -2.81
N PRO A 37 -7.64 4.50 -2.66
CA PRO A 37 -8.58 3.79 -3.50
C PRO A 37 -8.42 4.20 -4.96
N LYS A 38 -8.59 3.25 -5.89
CA LYS A 38 -8.69 3.58 -7.31
C LYS A 38 -9.92 4.46 -7.52
N THR A 39 -9.72 5.60 -8.16
CA THR A 39 -10.78 6.53 -8.58
C THR A 39 -11.28 6.26 -10.00
N ILE A 40 -10.71 5.27 -10.70
CA ILE A 40 -10.99 4.99 -12.11
C ILE A 40 -11.40 3.53 -12.28
N ASP A 41 -12.51 3.16 -11.63
CA ASP A 41 -13.28 1.98 -12.01
C ASP A 41 -14.54 2.54 -12.69
N ASN A 42 -14.44 2.83 -13.99
CA ASN A 42 -15.57 3.08 -14.90
C ASN A 42 -15.92 1.79 -15.61
#